data_AF-A0AAU7AQC3-F1
#
_entry.id   AF-A0AAU7AQC3-F1
#
_cell.length_a   1.000
_cell.length_b   1.000
_cell.length_c   1.000
_cell.angle_alpha   90.00
_cell.angle_beta   90.00
_cell.angle_gamma   90.00
#
_symmetry.space_group_name_H-M   'P 1'
#
loop_
_entity.id
_entity.type
_entity.pdbx_description
1 polymer ?
#
loop_
_entity_poly.entity_id
_entity_poly.type
_entity_poly.pdbx_seq_one_letter_code
_entity_poly.pdbx_strand_id
1 'polypeptide(L)' 'MSGTADNVKGNIKETAGAVTGDKDLENEGKADQVVGKLKDAVSDVKDAAEGAIDKVRGK' A
#
# COMPACT_ATOMS: atom_id res chain seq x y z
N MET A 1 2.13 -1.39 -10.48
CA MET A 1 1.89 0.07 -10.44
C MET A 1 0.75 0.49 -9.51
N SER A 2 0.10 -0.43 -8.78
CA SER A 2 -1.01 -0.12 -7.85
C SER A 2 -0.54 0.56 -6.55
N GLY A 3 0.49 0.04 -5.87
CA GLY A 3 0.93 0.56 -4.56
C GLY A 3 1.36 2.04 -4.56
N THR A 4 1.98 2.54 -5.65
CA THR A 4 2.37 3.95 -5.75
C THR A 4 1.15 4.87 -5.95
N ALA A 5 0.19 4.45 -6.78
CA ALA A 5 -1.01 5.25 -7.05
C ALA A 5 -1.92 5.35 -5.81
N ASP A 6 -2.06 4.25 -5.06
CA ASP A 6 -2.85 4.21 -3.83
C ASP A 6 -2.20 5.04 -2.71
N ASN A 7 -0.86 5.01 -2.58
CA ASN A 7 -0.14 5.87 -1.62
C ASN A 7 -0.30 7.37 -1.95
N VAL A 8 -0.22 7.75 -3.23
CA VAL A 8 -0.42 9.14 -3.66
C VAL A 8 -1.85 9.59 -3.40
N LYS A 9 -2.84 8.77 -3.75
CA LYS A 9 -4.25 9.05 -3.47
C LYS A 9 -4.52 9.20 -1.97
N GLY A 10 -3.96 8.31 -1.14
CA GLY A 10 -4.09 8.37 0.31
C GLY A 10 -3.51 9.66 0.89
N ASN A 11 -2.32 10.07 0.45
CA ASN A 11 -1.70 11.34 0.85
C ASN A 11 -2.55 12.56 0.46
N ILE A 12 -3.15 12.53 -0.73
CA ILE A 12 -4.03 13.62 -1.20
C ILE A 12 -5.28 13.70 -0.32
N LYS A 13 -5.93 12.57 -0.02
CA LYS A 13 -7.10 12.54 0.88
C LYS A 13 -6.76 13.00 2.28
N GLU A 14 -5.62 12.57 2.82
CA GLU A 14 -5.15 12.98 4.15
C GLU A 14 -4.95 14.50 4.20
N THR A 15 -4.22 15.04 3.24
CA THR A 15 -3.92 16.48 3.15
C THR A 15 -5.18 17.29 2.92
N ALA A 16 -6.07 16.83 2.03
CA ALA A 16 -7.34 17.50 1.76
C ALA A 16 -8.22 17.51 3.02
N GLY A 17 -8.38 16.38 3.70
CA GLY A 17 -9.15 16.28 4.95
C GLY A 17 -8.59 17.16 6.07
N ALA A 18 -7.27 17.17 6.26
CA ALA A 18 -6.63 18.03 7.24
C ALA A 18 -6.82 19.53 6.95
N VAL A 19 -6.79 19.92 5.67
CA VAL A 19 -6.98 21.32 5.24
C VAL A 19 -8.44 21.76 5.30
N THR A 20 -9.38 20.89 4.93
CA THR A 20 -10.82 21.20 4.94
C THR A 20 -11.48 20.97 6.30
N GLY A 21 -10.79 20.30 7.23
CA GLY A 21 -11.33 19.85 8.52
C GLY A 21 -12.21 18.60 8.42
N ASP A 22 -12.17 17.90 7.28
CA ASP A 22 -12.93 16.68 7.02
C ASP A 22 -12.17 15.45 7.54
N LYS A 23 -12.63 14.96 8.70
CA LYS A 23 -12.04 13.79 9.38
C LYS A 23 -12.22 12.49 8.61
N ASP A 24 -13.26 12.38 7.77
CA ASP A 24 -13.50 11.15 7.00
C ASP A 24 -12.46 11.05 5.88
N LEU A 25 -12.17 12.15 5.19
CA LEU A 25 -11.09 12.23 4.20
C LEU A 25 -9.70 11.98 4.82
N GLU A 26 -9.44 12.54 6.00
CA GLU A 26 -8.18 12.31 6.72
C GLU A 26 -7.98 10.83 7.06
N ASN A 27 -9.03 10.20 7.62
CA ASN A 27 -9.00 8.81 8.03
C ASN A 27 -8.94 7.84 6.84
N GLU A 28 -9.65 8.11 5.75
CA GLU A 28 -9.53 7.33 4.51
C GLU A 28 -8.09 7.37 3.98
N GLY A 29 -7.46 8.54 3.97
CA GLY A 29 -6.08 8.69 3.49
C GLY A 29 -5.08 7.85 4.30
N LYS A 30 -5.20 7.89 5.63
CA LYS A 30 -4.39 7.08 6.56
C LYS A 30 -4.66 5.60 6.41
N ALA A 31 -5.92 5.19 6.28
CA ALA A 31 -6.30 3.79 6.10
C ALA A 31 -5.75 3.24 4.78
N ASP A 32 -5.87 3.99 3.68
CA ASP A 32 -5.35 3.61 2.37
C ASP A 32 -3.82 3.42 2.42
N GLN A 33 -3.09 4.28 3.13
CA GLN A 33 -1.64 4.11 3.34
C GLN A 33 -1.28 2.88 4.16
N VAL A 34 -2.00 2.61 5.25
CA VAL A 34 -1.74 1.44 6.10
C VAL A 34 -2.00 0.15 5.33
N VAL A 35 -3.13 0.07 4.62
CA VAL A 35 -3.47 -1.10 3.80
C VAL A 35 -2.48 -1.28 2.66
N GLY A 36 -2.04 -0.19 2.02
CA GLY A 36 -1.01 -0.21 1.00
C GLY A 36 0.30 -0.82 1.50
N LYS A 37 0.83 -0.30 2.62
CA LYS A 37 2.07 -0.83 3.24
C LYS A 37 1.95 -2.29 3.63
N LEU A 38 0.78 -2.70 4.14
CA LEU A 38 0.52 -4.10 4.51
C LEU A 38 0.50 -5.02 3.29
N LYS A 39 -0.14 -4.60 2.19
CA LYS A 39 -0.16 -5.35 0.93
C LYS A 39 1.22 -5.45 0.29
N ASP A 40 2.01 -4.37 0.33
CA ASP A 40 3.36 -4.36 -0.21
C ASP A 40 4.24 -5.34 0.58
N ALA A 41 4.23 -5.28 1.92
CA ALA A 41 5.00 -6.20 2.76
C ALA A 41 4.61 -7.68 2.54
N VAL A 42 3.31 -7.97 2.40
CA VAL A 42 2.83 -9.34 2.10
C VAL A 42 3.25 -9.77 0.70
N SER A 43 3.20 -8.87 -0.29
CA SER A 43 3.63 -9.17 -1.66
C SER A 43 5.14 -9.41 -1.72
N ASP A 44 5.96 -8.60 -1.05
CA ASP A 44 7.41 -8.78 -1.00
C ASP A 44 7.79 -10.13 -0.39
N VAL A 45 7.12 -10.54 0.69
CA VAL A 45 7.31 -11.86 1.32
C VAL A 45 6.88 -12.98 0.39
N LYS A 46 5.74 -12.83 -0.29
CA LYS A 46 5.23 -13.83 -1.24
C LYS A 46 6.14 -13.98 -2.45
N ASP A 47 6.60 -12.87 -3.03
CA ASP A 47 7.52 -12.86 -4.18
C ASP A 47 8.88 -13.46 -3.80
N ALA A 48 9.40 -13.15 -2.62
CA ALA A 48 10.63 -13.77 -2.12
C ALA A 48 10.49 -15.29 -1.93
N ALA A 49 9.34 -15.74 -1.41
CA ALA A 49 9.05 -17.16 -1.25
C ALA A 49 8.87 -17.86 -2.60
N GLU A 50 8.11 -17.28 -3.53
CA GLU A 50 7.93 -17.81 -4.89
C GLU A 50 9.26 -17.88 -5.63
N GLY A 51 10.11 -16.84 -5.55
CA GLY A 51 11.44 -16.84 -6.14
C GLY A 51 12.39 -17.89 -5.55
N ALA A 52 12.31 -18.15 -4.25
CA ALA A 52 13.06 -19.23 -3.61
C ALA A 52 12.57 -20.62 -4.07
N ILE A 53 11.25 -20.79 -4.19
CA ILE A 53 10.63 -22.04 -4.66
C ILE A 53 10.97 -22.30 -6.13
N ASP A 54 10.94 -21.29 -7.01
CA ASP A 54 11.30 -21.43 -8.43
C ASP A 54 12.77 -21.82 -8.60
N LYS A 55 13.69 -21.25 -7.79
CA LYS A 55 15.09 -21.67 -7.75
C LYS A 55 15.27 -23.13 -7.36
N VAL A 56 14.48 -23.61 -6.39
CA VAL A 56 14.53 -25.02 -5.94
C VAL A 56 13.87 -25.95 -6.96
N ARG A 57 12.87 -25.48 -7.69
CA ARG A 57 12.21 -26.22 -8.77
C ARG A 57 13.03 -26.31 -10.06
N GLY A 58 14.15 -25.59 -10.17
CA GLY A 58 15.10 -25.74 -11.27
C GLY A 58 14.53 -25.35 -12.64
N LYS A 59 13.75 -24.26 -12.68
CA LYS A 59 13.27 -23.65 -13.92
C LYS A 59 14.20 -22.54 -14.40
#